data_AF-A0A7Y2E115-F1
#
_entry.id   AF-A0A7Y2E115-F1
#
_cell.length_a   1.000
_cell.length_b   1.000
_cell.length_c   1.000
_cell.angle_alpha   90.00
_cell.angle_beta   90.00
_cell.angle_gamma   90.00
#
_symmetry.space_group_name_H-M   'P 1'
#
loop_
_entity.id
_entity.type
_entity.pdbx_description
1 polymer ?
#
loop_
_entity_poly.entity_id
_entity_poly.type
_entity_poly.pdbx_seq_one_letter_code
_entity_poly.pdbx_strand_id
1 'polypeptide(L)' 'MLVFALAVFGVPVANAQVGGSAVVFLKIEPDSRAAGMGNAGVALADNASAIFWNPAGLAFQTGSEASITHSNWLPEFNAG' A
#
# COMPACT_ATOMS: atom_id res chain seq x y z
N MET A 1 -14.30 -18.42 45.66
CA MET A 1 -13.05 -17.61 45.64
C MET A 1 -11.88 -18.31 44.93
N LEU A 2 -11.90 -19.63 44.69
CA LEU A 2 -10.82 -20.33 43.96
C LEU A 2 -10.98 -20.29 42.41
N VAL A 3 -12.20 -20.16 41.90
CA VAL A 3 -12.51 -20.26 40.47
C VAL A 3 -12.16 -18.99 39.68
N PHE A 4 -12.12 -17.82 40.35
CA PHE A 4 -11.80 -16.53 39.70
C PHE A 4 -10.29 -16.30 39.50
N ALA A 5 -9.45 -17.04 40.22
CA ALA A 5 -7.99 -16.89 40.14
C ALA A 5 -7.36 -17.58 38.92
N LEU A 6 -8.07 -18.51 38.28
CA LEU A 6 -7.54 -19.27 37.14
C LEU A 6 -7.64 -18.53 35.80
N ALA A 7 -8.48 -17.49 35.70
CA ALA A 7 -8.68 -16.73 34.46
C ALA A 7 -7.59 -15.69 34.16
N VAL A 8 -6.61 -15.50 35.05
CA VAL A 8 -5.57 -14.45 34.95
C VAL A 8 -4.21 -15.01 34.51
N PHE A 9 -4.02 -16.33 34.46
CA PHE A 9 -2.75 -16.93 34.05
C PHE A 9 -2.66 -17.11 32.52
N GLY A 10 -2.09 -16.10 31.86
CA GLY A 10 -1.22 -16.30 30.70
C GLY A 10 -1.89 -16.37 29.32
N VAL A 11 -2.64 -15.34 28.92
CA VAL A 11 -2.88 -15.12 27.48
C VAL A 11 -1.54 -14.68 26.88
N PRO A 12 -0.91 -15.46 25.97
CA PRO A 12 0.28 -15.01 25.29
C PRO A 12 -0.10 -13.81 24.42
N VAL A 13 0.45 -12.64 24.74
CA VAL A 13 0.31 -11.45 23.91
C VAL A 13 1.11 -11.70 22.64
N ALA A 14 0.42 -12.02 21.55
CA ALA A 14 1.06 -12.19 20.25
C ALA A 14 1.58 -10.83 19.79
N ASN A 15 2.90 -10.65 19.84
CA ASN A 15 3.56 -9.47 19.29
C ASN A 15 3.70 -9.66 17.78
N ALA A 16 2.81 -9.03 17.00
CA ALA A 16 2.95 -8.99 15.56
C ALA A 16 4.13 -8.09 15.18
N GLN A 17 5.21 -8.69 14.67
CA GLN A 17 6.32 -7.92 14.13
C GLN A 17 5.93 -7.37 12.76
N VAL A 18 6.36 -6.13 12.45
CA VAL A 18 6.14 -5.55 11.13
C VAL A 18 6.79 -6.45 10.08
N GLY A 19 6.00 -6.93 9.13
CA GLY A 19 6.50 -7.71 7.99
C GLY A 19 7.47 -6.88 7.16
N GLY A 20 8.70 -7.36 7.01
CA GLY A 20 9.68 -6.77 6.10
C GLY A 20 9.30 -7.05 4.64
N SER A 21 9.55 -6.09 3.76
CA SER A 21 9.50 -6.29 2.30
C SER A 21 10.91 -6.25 1.75
N ALA A 22 11.27 -7.18 0.88
CA ALA A 22 12.52 -7.12 0.13
C ALA A 22 12.55 -5.96 -0.88
N VAL A 23 11.37 -5.49 -1.30
CA VAL A 23 11.21 -4.52 -2.37
C VAL A 23 10.35 -3.37 -1.88
N VAL A 24 10.99 -2.37 -1.27
CA VAL A 24 10.29 -1.21 -0.66
C VAL A 24 9.82 -0.18 -1.69
N PHE A 25 10.43 -0.12 -2.87
CA PHE A 25 10.03 0.85 -3.89
C PHE A 25 8.62 0.61 -4.45
N LEU A 26 8.08 -0.62 -4.33
CA LEU A 26 6.70 -0.93 -4.69
C LEU A 26 5.66 -0.27 -3.77
N LYS A 27 6.09 0.33 -2.66
CA LYS A 27 5.21 1.16 -1.83
C LYS A 27 5.12 2.61 -2.32
N ILE A 28 6.00 3.02 -3.24
CA ILE A 28 5.97 4.35 -3.82
C ILE A 28 4.82 4.39 -4.81
N GLU A 29 3.98 5.41 -4.70
CA GLU A 29 2.79 5.51 -5.53
C GLU A 29 3.16 5.73 -7.00
N PRO A 30 2.59 4.95 -7.93
CA PRO A 30 2.89 5.06 -9.36
C PRO A 30 2.27 6.32 -9.96
N ASP A 31 1.24 6.89 -9.33
CA ASP A 31 0.50 8.04 -9.82
C ASP A 31 0.00 8.98 -8.71
N SER A 32 -0.05 10.27 -9.03
CA SER A 32 -0.44 11.32 -8.08
C SER A 32 -1.94 11.36 -7.79
N ARG A 33 -2.79 10.85 -8.70
CA ARG A 33 -4.27 10.88 -8.55
C ARG A 33 -4.71 9.91 -7.46
N ALA A 34 -4.26 8.66 -7.53
CA ALA A 34 -4.53 7.64 -6.52
C ALA A 34 -3.84 7.97 -5.19
N ALA A 35 -2.63 8.55 -5.22
CA ALA A 35 -1.96 9.06 -4.03
C ALA A 35 -2.81 10.14 -3.31
N GLY A 36 -3.32 11.13 -4.06
CA GLY A 36 -4.19 12.19 -3.52
C GLY A 36 -5.52 11.68 -2.95
N MET A 37 -6.00 10.52 -3.40
CA MET A 37 -7.19 9.85 -2.87
C MET A 37 -6.89 8.95 -1.66
N GLY A 38 -5.69 9.02 -1.08
CA GLY A 38 -5.30 8.18 0.05
C GLY A 38 -4.97 6.75 -0.37
N ASN A 39 -4.30 6.58 -1.51
CA ASN A 39 -3.85 5.29 -2.03
C ASN A 39 -5.01 4.35 -2.41
N ALA A 40 -6.14 4.92 -2.86
CA ALA A 40 -7.38 4.20 -3.19
C ALA A 40 -7.50 3.81 -4.68
N GLY A 41 -6.39 3.53 -5.36
CA GLY A 41 -6.39 3.26 -6.81
C GLY A 41 -6.99 1.92 -7.23
N VAL A 42 -7.09 0.94 -6.32
CA VAL A 42 -7.62 -0.40 -6.61
C VAL A 42 -9.07 -0.36 -7.12
N ALA A 43 -9.89 0.55 -6.58
CA ALA A 43 -11.28 0.73 -6.98
C ALA A 43 -11.44 1.51 -8.29
N LEU A 44 -10.41 2.25 -8.70
CA LEU A 44 -10.45 3.20 -9.81
C LEU A 44 -9.30 2.95 -10.79
N ALA A 45 -9.33 1.76 -11.40
CA ALA A 45 -8.34 1.28 -12.36
C ALA A 45 -8.67 1.68 -13.82
N ASP A 46 -9.00 2.96 -14.01
CA ASP A 46 -9.53 3.53 -15.24
C ASP A 46 -8.49 4.29 -16.08
N ASN A 47 -7.21 4.23 -15.69
CA ASN A 47 -6.11 4.97 -16.30
C ASN A 47 -4.84 4.12 -16.45
N ALA A 48 -3.77 4.71 -16.99
CA ALA A 48 -2.51 4.01 -17.27
C ALA A 48 -1.82 3.36 -16.05
N SER A 49 -2.08 3.82 -14.81
CA SER A 49 -1.51 3.21 -13.59
C SER A 49 -2.26 1.95 -13.12
N ALA A 50 -3.31 1.53 -13.84
CA ALA A 50 -4.08 0.31 -13.54
C ALA A 50 -3.22 -0.96 -13.44
N ILE A 51 -2.09 -1.03 -14.15
CA ILE A 51 -1.14 -2.16 -14.07
C ILE A 51 -0.61 -2.35 -12.64
N PHE A 52 -0.39 -1.26 -11.91
CA PHE A 52 0.09 -1.31 -10.53
C PHE A 52 -1.05 -1.56 -9.53
N TRP A 53 -2.21 -0.96 -9.77
CA TRP A 53 -3.34 -0.99 -8.84
C TRP A 53 -4.25 -2.21 -8.95
N ASN A 54 -4.70 -2.52 -10.16
CA ASN A 54 -5.60 -3.61 -10.47
C ASN A 54 -5.59 -3.89 -11.99
N PRO A 55 -4.78 -4.86 -12.45
CA PRO A 55 -4.67 -5.20 -13.88
C PRO A 55 -5.99 -5.62 -14.53
N ALA A 56 -6.97 -6.11 -13.76
CA ALA A 56 -8.28 -6.47 -14.30
C ALA A 56 -9.04 -5.26 -14.85
N GLY A 57 -8.75 -4.05 -14.35
CA GLY A 57 -9.34 -2.80 -14.86
C GLY A 57 -8.95 -2.49 -16.30
N LEU A 58 -7.77 -2.93 -16.75
CA LEU A 58 -7.31 -2.73 -18.13
C LEU A 58 -8.23 -3.36 -19.17
N ALA A 59 -8.92 -4.46 -18.81
CA ALA A 59 -9.85 -5.13 -19.72
C ALA A 59 -11.04 -4.25 -20.11
N PHE A 60 -11.33 -3.20 -19.33
CA PHE A 60 -12.42 -2.26 -19.57
C PHE A 60 -11.96 -0.93 -20.19
N GLN A 61 -10.64 -0.71 -20.33
CA GLN A 61 -10.12 0.50 -20.95
C GLN A 61 -10.13 0.40 -22.47
N THR A 62 -10.28 1.55 -23.14
CA THR A 62 -10.30 1.64 -24.60
C THR A 62 -9.32 2.70 -25.06
N GLY A 63 -8.62 2.44 -26.18
CA GLY A 63 -7.60 3.34 -26.70
C GLY A 63 -6.21 3.13 -26.07
N SER A 64 -5.36 4.15 -26.15
CA SER A 64 -4.01 4.13 -25.61
C SER A 64 -3.81 5.32 -24.69
N GLU A 65 -3.28 5.07 -23.49
CA GLU A 65 -3.03 6.09 -22.48
C GLU A 65 -1.57 6.01 -22.04
N ALA A 66 -0.97 7.17 -21.78
CA ALA A 66 0.36 7.29 -21.22
C ALA A 66 0.34 8.30 -20.07
N SER A 67 0.94 7.94 -18.94
CA SER A 67 1.09 8.81 -17.78
C SER A 67 2.56 8.93 -17.38
N ILE A 68 2.95 10.13 -16.95
CA ILE A 68 4.29 10.42 -16.43
C ILE A 68 4.09 11.08 -15.08
N THR A 69 4.80 10.57 -14.08
CA THR A 69 4.62 10.97 -12.68
C THR A 69 5.99 11.14 -12.04
N HIS A 70 6.07 12.03 -11.06
CA HIS A 70 7.28 12.29 -10.31
C HIS A 70 6.94 12.41 -8.83
N SER A 71 7.63 11.62 -8.02
CA SER A 71 7.44 11.59 -6.56
C SER A 71 8.80 11.78 -5.90
N ASN A 72 8.92 12.82 -5.08
CA ASN A 72 10.11 13.04 -4.26
C ASN A 72 9.97 12.26 -2.93
N TRP A 73 10.27 10.97 -2.98
CA TRP A 73 9.96 10.02 -1.90
C TRP A 73 11.15 9.74 -0.96
N LEU A 74 12.38 10.05 -1.36
CA LEU A 74 13.58 9.79 -0.58
C LEU A 74 13.99 11.05 0.21
N PRO A 75 13.85 11.06 1.54
CA PRO A 75 14.42 12.12 2.36
C PRO A 75 15.94 12.16 2.09
N GLU A 76 16.50 13.35 1.87
CA GLU A 76 17.95 13.59 1.68
C GLU A 76 18.57 13.24 0.31
N PHE A 77 17.82 12.91 -0.73
CA PHE A 77 18.40 12.73 -2.08
C PHE A 77 19.14 13.99 -2.61
N ASN A 78 18.86 15.16 -2.04
CA ASN A 78 19.49 16.45 -2.35
C ASN A 78 20.01 17.18 -1.09
N ALA A 79 20.35 16.45 -0.01
CA ALA A 79 20.99 17.04 1.16
C ALA A 79 22.50 17.17 0.91
N GLY A 80 22.88 18.20 0.15
CA GLY A 80 24.25 18.70 0.07
C GLY A 80 24.52 19.76 1.13
#